data_AF-T1PJI2-F1
#
_entry.id   AF-T1PJI2-F1
#
_cell.length_a   1.000
_cell.length_b   1.000
_cell.length_c   1.000
_cell.angle_alpha   90.00
_cell.angle_beta   90.00
_cell.angle_gamma   90.00
#
_symmetry.space_group_name_H-M   'P 1'
#
loop_
_entity.id
_entity.type
_entity.pdbx_description
1 polymer ?
#
loop_
_entity_poly.entity_id
_entity_poly.type
_entity_poly.pdbx_seq_one_letter_code
_entity_poly.pdbx_strand_id
1 'polypeptide(L)'
;MPAIDKVSTEKHEGDIVCIASYGDQIFTGGADGKIKIWDKDLNLVKSVDAHESYIYALAVNSKGKLYSSSCDGCVKFMQPPYDKVEELLRCDDVIQSMYCEGDVLFTGDDKGVVSNWENDKMIFKYNLVEEVKSLAAEKGWIYTVRDLDMVISEIVQGKSGKYVTKAVLPGKSPLCLVTSTDDGRHKYIAVADRTGKGFFIASNSMADRFKVLIEQQDCHEMIINAICTDDTHLYTGGYDNKVKGWSDLSQGKLKALGEVDTGSCVNALCCCANNKAVYIACSDGLVRRANFL
;
A
#
# COMPACT_ATOMS: atom_id res chain seq x y z
N MET A 1 22.51 4.53 -12.80
CA MET A 1 21.46 5.55 -13.04
C MET A 1 20.15 4.80 -13.02
N PRO A 2 19.09 5.34 -12.39
CA PRO A 2 17.81 4.66 -12.36
C PRO A 2 17.28 4.38 -13.77
N ALA A 3 16.70 3.19 -13.97
CA ALA A 3 16.14 2.81 -15.26
C ALA A 3 14.99 1.82 -15.09
N ILE A 4 14.03 1.88 -16.02
CA ILE A 4 13.07 0.80 -16.25
C ILE A 4 13.83 -0.32 -16.97
N ASP A 5 13.98 -1.47 -16.30
CA ASP A 5 14.70 -2.62 -16.87
C ASP A 5 13.76 -3.68 -17.45
N LYS A 6 12.48 -3.67 -17.06
CA LYS A 6 11.47 -4.57 -17.61
C LYS A 6 10.10 -3.89 -17.71
N VAL A 7 9.38 -4.20 -18.77
CA VAL A 7 7.95 -3.90 -18.96
C VAL A 7 7.24 -5.21 -19.26
N SER A 8 6.05 -5.41 -18.70
CA SER A 8 5.23 -6.60 -18.99
C SER A 8 4.85 -6.62 -20.48
N THR A 9 4.76 -7.81 -21.07
CA THR A 9 4.25 -7.96 -22.45
C THR A 9 2.73 -8.02 -22.49
N GLU A 10 2.14 -8.63 -21.47
CA GLU A 10 0.70 -8.66 -21.24
C GLU A 10 0.27 -7.43 -20.43
N LYS A 11 -1.00 -7.05 -20.57
CA LYS A 11 -1.60 -5.91 -19.87
C LYS A 11 -2.99 -6.21 -19.32
N HIS A 12 -3.43 -5.42 -18.35
CA HIS A 12 -4.83 -5.31 -17.98
C HIS A 12 -5.63 -4.54 -19.05
N GLU A 13 -6.93 -4.79 -19.11
CA GLU A 13 -7.86 -4.02 -19.93
C GLU A 13 -8.30 -2.76 -19.16
N GLY A 14 -7.40 -1.77 -19.11
CA GLY A 14 -7.56 -0.53 -18.34
C GLY A 14 -6.48 -0.39 -17.27
N ASP A 15 -6.66 0.58 -16.38
CA ASP A 15 -5.70 0.92 -15.33
C ASP A 15 -5.37 -0.28 -14.42
N ILE A 16 -4.09 -0.42 -14.07
CA ILE A 16 -3.72 -1.19 -12.88
C ILE A 16 -3.85 -0.26 -11.69
N VAL A 17 -4.63 -0.66 -10.71
CA VAL A 17 -5.05 0.19 -9.58
C VAL A 17 -4.17 -0.08 -8.36
N CYS A 18 -3.87 -1.35 -8.14
CA CYS A 18 -3.21 -1.84 -6.95
C CYS A 18 -2.21 -2.94 -7.30
N ILE A 19 -1.15 -3.01 -6.51
CA ILE A 19 -0.06 -3.98 -6.67
C ILE A 19 0.40 -4.47 -5.30
N ALA A 20 0.71 -5.76 -5.20
CA ALA A 20 1.27 -6.39 -4.01
C ALA A 20 2.29 -7.45 -4.41
N SER A 21 3.15 -7.87 -3.48
CA SER A 21 4.17 -8.89 -3.71
C SER A 21 4.22 -9.91 -2.58
N TYR A 22 4.49 -11.17 -2.91
CA TYR A 22 4.77 -12.22 -1.93
C TYR A 22 5.80 -13.20 -2.51
N GLY A 23 6.95 -13.32 -1.85
CA GLY A 23 8.09 -14.06 -2.39
C GLY A 23 8.55 -13.47 -3.72
N ASP A 24 8.62 -14.32 -4.75
CA ASP A 24 8.99 -13.93 -6.12
C ASP A 24 7.76 -13.67 -7.02
N GLN A 25 6.55 -13.58 -6.44
CA GLN A 25 5.30 -13.31 -7.15
C GLN A 25 4.85 -11.86 -6.98
N ILE A 26 4.40 -11.28 -8.08
CA ILE A 26 3.77 -9.96 -8.12
C ILE A 26 2.30 -10.14 -8.44
N PHE A 27 1.43 -9.43 -7.74
CA PHE A 27 -0.01 -9.43 -7.95
C PHE A 27 -0.47 -8.04 -8.36
N THR A 28 -1.27 -7.96 -9.42
CA THR A 28 -1.88 -6.69 -9.85
C THR A 28 -3.38 -6.83 -9.97
N GLY A 29 -4.11 -5.83 -9.47
CA GLY A 29 -5.55 -5.70 -9.62
C GLY A 29 -5.88 -4.57 -10.58
N GLY A 30 -6.73 -4.85 -11.56
CA GLY A 30 -7.07 -3.89 -12.62
C GLY A 30 -8.49 -3.37 -12.57
N ALA A 31 -8.73 -2.36 -13.40
CA ALA A 31 -10.06 -1.85 -13.71
C ALA A 31 -10.96 -2.89 -14.38
N ASP A 32 -10.35 -3.91 -15.00
CA ASP A 32 -10.99 -5.04 -15.66
C ASP A 32 -11.53 -6.11 -14.71
N GLY A 33 -11.42 -5.91 -13.38
CA GLY A 33 -11.85 -6.90 -12.38
C GLY A 33 -10.95 -8.14 -12.29
N LYS A 34 -9.85 -8.16 -13.04
CA LYS A 34 -8.91 -9.29 -13.05
C LYS A 34 -7.79 -9.06 -12.05
N ILE A 35 -7.33 -10.18 -11.49
CA ILE A 35 -6.03 -10.24 -10.81
C ILE A 35 -5.05 -10.95 -11.74
N LYS A 36 -3.93 -10.30 -12.06
CA LYS A 36 -2.83 -10.94 -12.77
C LYS A 36 -1.69 -11.24 -11.80
N ILE A 37 -1.12 -12.44 -11.96
CA ILE A 37 -0.01 -12.94 -11.19
C ILE A 37 1.20 -13.04 -12.11
N TRP A 38 2.28 -12.40 -11.72
CA TRP A 38 3.52 -12.33 -12.48
C TRP A 38 4.66 -12.97 -11.69
N ASP A 39 5.65 -13.49 -12.40
CA ASP A 39 6.95 -13.78 -11.78
C ASP A 39 7.77 -12.49 -11.62
N LYS A 40 8.94 -12.62 -10.97
CA LYS A 40 9.87 -11.50 -10.78
C LYS A 40 10.35 -10.84 -12.07
N ASP A 41 10.28 -11.52 -13.20
CA ASP A 41 10.72 -11.04 -14.52
C ASP A 41 9.55 -10.52 -15.37
N LEU A 42 8.39 -10.29 -14.72
CA LEU A 42 7.15 -9.80 -15.30
C LEU A 42 6.59 -10.69 -16.41
N ASN A 43 6.88 -11.99 -16.36
CA ASN A 43 6.17 -12.95 -17.20
C ASN A 43 4.82 -13.27 -16.53
N LEU A 44 3.74 -13.27 -17.32
CA LEU A 44 2.42 -13.60 -16.82
C LEU A 44 2.37 -15.08 -16.45
N VAL A 45 2.16 -15.36 -15.16
CA VAL A 45 1.97 -16.72 -14.63
C VAL A 45 0.50 -17.10 -14.71
N LYS A 46 -0.39 -16.18 -14.33
CA LYS A 46 -1.83 -16.42 -14.29
C LYS A 46 -2.65 -15.15 -14.44
N SER A 47 -3.82 -15.26 -15.06
CA SER A 47 -4.86 -14.23 -15.07
C SER A 47 -6.13 -14.84 -14.46
N VAL A 48 -6.70 -14.17 -13.46
CA VAL A 48 -7.85 -14.66 -12.69
C VAL A 48 -8.99 -13.65 -12.81
N ASP A 49 -10.15 -14.09 -13.28
CA ASP A 49 -11.39 -13.32 -13.25
C ASP A 49 -11.93 -13.30 -11.81
N ALA A 50 -11.39 -12.40 -10.99
CA ALA A 50 -11.66 -12.38 -9.55
C ALA A 50 -12.94 -11.62 -9.21
N HIS A 51 -13.23 -10.52 -9.91
CA HIS A 51 -14.34 -9.63 -9.66
C HIS A 51 -15.07 -9.27 -10.95
N GLU A 52 -16.34 -8.89 -10.82
CA GLU A 52 -17.17 -8.43 -11.95
C GLU A 52 -16.97 -6.93 -12.26
N SER A 53 -16.12 -6.26 -11.48
CA SER A 53 -15.87 -4.83 -11.58
C SER A 53 -14.49 -4.44 -11.04
N TYR A 54 -14.18 -3.14 -11.13
CA TYR A 54 -12.94 -2.50 -10.72
C TYR A 54 -12.43 -2.99 -9.36
N ILE A 55 -11.16 -3.39 -9.27
CA ILE A 55 -10.51 -3.75 -8.01
C ILE A 55 -9.92 -2.50 -7.36
N TYR A 56 -10.25 -2.24 -6.10
CA TYR A 56 -9.77 -1.07 -5.36
C TYR A 56 -8.44 -1.32 -4.66
N ALA A 57 -8.30 -2.46 -3.97
CA ALA A 57 -7.12 -2.76 -3.19
C ALA A 57 -6.75 -4.24 -3.24
N LEU A 58 -5.46 -4.50 -2.99
CA LEU A 58 -4.91 -5.83 -2.73
C LEU A 58 -4.15 -5.81 -1.42
N ALA A 59 -4.19 -6.92 -0.69
CA ALA A 59 -3.34 -7.17 0.47
C ALA A 59 -2.96 -8.66 0.51
N VAL A 60 -1.70 -8.96 0.81
CA VAL A 60 -1.22 -10.34 0.91
C VAL A 60 -0.65 -10.58 2.30
N ASN A 61 -1.05 -11.69 2.92
CA ASN A 61 -0.63 -12.04 4.27
C ASN A 61 0.70 -12.82 4.27
N SER A 62 1.23 -13.13 5.44
CA SER A 62 2.51 -13.84 5.61
C SER A 62 2.53 -15.28 5.09
N LYS A 63 1.38 -15.84 4.70
CA LYS A 63 1.23 -17.17 4.10
C LYS A 63 0.99 -17.14 2.59
N GLY A 64 0.99 -15.96 1.98
CA GLY A 64 0.68 -15.78 0.56
C GLY A 64 -0.82 -15.81 0.24
N LYS A 65 -1.69 -15.73 1.25
CA LYS A 65 -3.12 -15.54 1.01
C LYS A 65 -3.35 -14.11 0.54
N LEU A 66 -3.88 -13.98 -0.66
CA LEU A 66 -4.16 -12.69 -1.31
C LEU A 66 -5.63 -12.35 -1.10
N TYR A 67 -5.89 -11.12 -0.66
CA TYR A 67 -7.20 -10.51 -0.52
C TYR A 67 -7.37 -9.40 -1.55
N SER A 68 -8.60 -9.24 -2.05
CA SER A 68 -8.98 -8.22 -3.02
C SER A 68 -10.32 -7.58 -2.66
N SER A 69 -10.44 -6.26 -2.79
CA SER A 69 -11.70 -5.53 -2.64
C SER A 69 -12.11 -4.89 -3.97
N SER A 70 -13.41 -4.79 -4.23
CA SER A 70 -13.91 -4.33 -5.54
C SER A 70 -15.20 -3.52 -5.44
N CYS A 71 -15.47 -2.78 -6.51
CA CYS A 71 -16.75 -2.11 -6.79
C CYS A 71 -17.93 -3.08 -6.91
N ASP A 72 -17.68 -4.40 -7.06
CA ASP A 72 -18.73 -5.43 -7.02
C ASP A 72 -19.32 -5.68 -5.60
N GLY A 73 -18.91 -4.88 -4.60
CA GLY A 73 -19.39 -4.95 -3.23
C GLY A 73 -18.82 -6.13 -2.43
N CYS A 74 -17.74 -6.73 -2.91
CA CYS A 74 -17.14 -7.91 -2.28
C CYS A 74 -15.69 -7.66 -1.87
N VAL A 75 -15.32 -8.25 -0.73
CA VAL A 75 -13.96 -8.65 -0.42
C VAL A 75 -13.84 -10.14 -0.71
N LYS A 76 -12.88 -10.51 -1.54
CA LYS A 76 -12.59 -11.90 -1.90
C LYS A 76 -11.16 -12.27 -1.50
N PHE A 77 -10.88 -13.56 -1.48
CA PHE A 77 -9.51 -14.05 -1.30
C PHE A 77 -9.21 -15.25 -2.20
N MET A 78 -7.92 -15.48 -2.38
CA MET A 78 -7.37 -16.70 -2.96
C MET A 78 -6.04 -17.06 -2.28
N GLN A 79 -5.70 -18.35 -2.31
CA GLN A 79 -4.49 -18.90 -1.69
C GLN A 79 -3.74 -19.73 -2.73
N PRO A 80 -2.41 -19.89 -2.63
CA PRO A 80 -1.64 -20.78 -3.51
C PRO A 80 -2.31 -22.16 -3.62
N PRO A 81 -2.45 -22.73 -4.83
CA PRO A 81 -1.91 -22.29 -6.13
C PRO A 81 -2.71 -21.19 -6.86
N TYR A 82 -3.63 -20.50 -6.18
CA TYR A 82 -4.50 -19.43 -6.69
C TYR A 82 -5.51 -19.87 -7.75
N ASP A 83 -6.01 -21.10 -7.61
CA ASP A 83 -6.98 -21.71 -8.54
C ASP A 83 -8.44 -21.40 -8.20
N LYS A 84 -8.71 -20.91 -7.00
CA LYS A 84 -10.05 -20.68 -6.50
C LYS A 84 -10.14 -19.32 -5.83
N VAL A 85 -11.19 -18.59 -6.17
CA VAL A 85 -11.58 -17.32 -5.56
C VAL A 85 -12.75 -17.59 -4.62
N GLU A 86 -12.67 -17.08 -3.39
CA GLU A 86 -13.68 -17.24 -2.36
C GLU A 86 -14.13 -15.87 -1.83
N GLU A 87 -15.40 -15.74 -1.48
CA GLU A 87 -15.95 -14.52 -0.87
C GLU A 87 -15.63 -14.50 0.63
N LEU A 88 -15.01 -13.42 1.11
CA LEU A 88 -14.79 -13.16 2.53
C LEU A 88 -15.97 -12.41 3.14
N LEU A 89 -16.39 -11.35 2.44
CA LEU A 89 -17.39 -10.39 2.90
C LEU A 89 -18.10 -9.82 1.68
N ARG A 90 -19.43 -9.67 1.80
CA ARG A 90 -20.22 -8.79 0.96
C ARG A 90 -20.66 -7.59 1.80
N CYS A 91 -20.39 -6.38 1.33
CA CYS A 91 -20.76 -5.15 1.99
C CYS A 91 -21.23 -4.10 0.97
N ASP A 92 -22.16 -3.26 1.41
CA ASP A 92 -22.66 -2.14 0.59
C ASP A 92 -21.69 -0.95 0.58
N ASP A 93 -20.75 -0.92 1.53
CA ASP A 93 -19.72 0.12 1.67
C ASP A 93 -18.48 -0.19 0.81
N VAL A 94 -17.78 0.85 0.37
CA VAL A 94 -16.63 0.72 -0.54
C VAL A 94 -15.36 0.51 0.27
N ILE A 95 -14.81 -0.70 0.23
CA ILE A 95 -13.52 -1.03 0.87
C ILE A 95 -12.37 -0.50 0.00
N GLN A 96 -11.88 0.70 0.32
CA GLN A 96 -10.86 1.41 -0.45
C GLN A 96 -9.43 1.04 -0.05
N SER A 97 -9.21 0.58 1.19
CA SER A 97 -7.87 0.28 1.70
C SER A 97 -7.83 -1.06 2.42
N MET A 98 -6.75 -1.80 2.20
CA MET A 98 -6.48 -3.07 2.85
C MET A 98 -5.01 -3.20 3.22
N TYR A 99 -4.72 -3.88 4.32
CA TYR A 99 -3.36 -4.13 4.78
C TYR A 99 -3.32 -5.45 5.55
N CYS A 100 -2.25 -6.24 5.42
CA CYS A 100 -2.06 -7.44 6.23
C CYS A 100 -0.91 -7.25 7.23
N GLU A 101 -1.20 -7.47 8.51
CA GLU A 101 -0.18 -7.63 9.56
C GLU A 101 -0.08 -9.12 9.89
N GLY A 102 0.99 -9.79 9.43
CA GLY A 102 1.11 -11.23 9.58
C GLY A 102 -0.05 -11.95 8.88
N ASP A 103 -0.88 -12.66 9.66
CA ASP A 103 -2.07 -13.37 9.18
C ASP A 103 -3.37 -12.54 9.29
N VAL A 104 -3.32 -11.35 9.89
CA VAL A 104 -4.49 -10.52 10.16
C VAL A 104 -4.68 -9.52 9.02
N LEU A 105 -5.82 -9.58 8.36
CA LEU A 105 -6.23 -8.57 7.37
C LEU A 105 -6.91 -7.41 8.08
N PHE A 106 -6.57 -6.19 7.70
CA PHE A 106 -7.28 -4.96 8.04
C PHE A 106 -7.94 -4.40 6.78
N THR A 107 -9.17 -3.92 6.92
CA THR A 107 -9.91 -3.23 5.85
C THR A 107 -10.41 -1.88 6.35
N GLY A 108 -10.41 -0.88 5.48
CA GLY A 108 -10.95 0.46 5.72
C GLY A 108 -11.92 0.86 4.61
N ASP A 109 -13.11 1.33 4.97
CA ASP A 109 -14.14 1.73 4.01
C ASP A 109 -14.33 3.26 3.89
N ASP A 110 -15.19 3.65 2.94
CA ASP A 110 -15.60 5.02 2.64
C ASP A 110 -16.56 5.63 3.69
N LYS A 111 -16.89 4.91 4.76
CA LYS A 111 -17.67 5.39 5.90
C LYS A 111 -16.84 5.52 7.17
N GLY A 112 -15.56 5.17 7.10
CA GLY A 112 -14.63 5.23 8.22
C GLY A 112 -14.64 4.01 9.11
N VAL A 113 -15.29 2.92 8.70
CA VAL A 113 -15.19 1.67 9.42
C VAL A 113 -13.84 1.03 9.11
N VAL A 114 -13.12 0.71 10.18
CA VAL A 114 -11.97 -0.18 10.11
C VAL A 114 -12.35 -1.49 10.77
N SER A 115 -12.11 -2.59 10.06
CA SER A 115 -12.31 -3.94 10.57
C SER A 115 -11.06 -4.77 10.39
N ASN A 116 -10.88 -5.78 11.24
CA ASN A 116 -9.81 -6.75 11.06
C ASN A 116 -10.35 -8.19 11.12
N TRP A 117 -9.63 -9.06 10.44
CA TRP A 117 -10.04 -10.41 10.11
C TRP A 117 -8.91 -11.37 10.35
N GLU A 118 -9.19 -12.45 11.05
CA GLU A 118 -8.25 -13.54 11.28
C GLU A 118 -8.98 -14.86 11.05
N ASN A 119 -8.37 -15.78 10.31
CA ASN A 119 -8.99 -17.04 9.91
C ASN A 119 -10.39 -16.85 9.29
N ASP A 120 -10.51 -15.85 8.40
CA ASP A 120 -11.73 -15.50 7.66
C ASP A 120 -12.91 -15.06 8.54
N LYS A 121 -12.62 -14.66 9.78
CA LYS A 121 -13.61 -14.14 10.72
C LYS A 121 -13.24 -12.75 11.18
N MET A 122 -14.22 -11.85 11.21
CA MET A 122 -14.05 -10.52 11.78
C MET A 122 -13.83 -10.64 13.28
N ILE A 123 -12.71 -10.10 13.79
CA ILE A 123 -12.37 -10.15 15.22
C ILE A 123 -12.60 -8.79 15.91
N PHE A 124 -12.48 -7.69 15.17
CA PHE A 124 -12.68 -6.34 15.68
C PHE A 124 -13.18 -5.39 14.58
N LYS A 125 -14.02 -4.43 14.97
CA LYS A 125 -14.55 -3.38 14.11
C LYS A 125 -14.73 -2.10 14.92
N TYR A 126 -14.32 -0.96 14.38
CA TYR A 126 -14.56 0.36 14.96
C TYR A 126 -14.83 1.39 13.86
N ASN A 127 -15.39 2.54 14.23
CA ASN A 127 -15.82 3.58 13.30
C ASN A 127 -15.09 4.90 13.59
N LEU A 128 -14.38 5.41 12.59
CA LEU A 128 -13.67 6.69 12.57
C LEU A 128 -14.52 7.85 12.04
N VAL A 129 -15.68 7.54 11.43
CA VAL A 129 -16.68 8.48 10.89
C VAL A 129 -16.16 9.32 9.70
N GLU A 130 -15.01 8.96 9.14
CA GLU A 130 -14.37 9.60 7.98
C GLU A 130 -13.70 8.53 7.10
N GLU A 131 -13.74 8.71 5.78
CA GLU A 131 -13.17 7.79 4.78
C GLU A 131 -11.74 7.35 5.10
N VAL A 132 -11.46 6.05 4.96
CA VAL A 132 -10.11 5.49 5.15
C VAL A 132 -9.43 5.31 3.78
N LYS A 133 -8.66 6.33 3.37
CA LYS A 133 -7.99 6.36 2.06
C LYS A 133 -6.65 5.62 2.03
N SER A 134 -6.06 5.34 3.18
CA SER A 134 -4.82 4.57 3.32
C SER A 134 -4.76 3.95 4.72
N LEU A 135 -4.20 2.76 4.80
CA LEU A 135 -4.26 1.91 5.99
C LEU A 135 -2.95 1.14 6.17
N ALA A 136 -2.43 1.14 7.39
CA ALA A 136 -1.47 0.14 7.86
C ALA A 136 -1.79 -0.22 9.30
N ALA A 137 -1.25 -1.34 9.78
CA ALA A 137 -1.37 -1.75 11.16
C ALA A 137 -0.11 -2.49 11.61
N GLU A 138 0.29 -2.29 12.86
CA GLU A 138 1.31 -3.11 13.50
C GLU A 138 1.20 -3.08 15.03
N LYS A 139 1.42 -4.23 15.68
CA LYS A 139 1.50 -4.36 17.13
C LYS A 139 0.34 -3.66 17.86
N GLY A 140 -0.88 -3.88 17.38
CA GLY A 140 -2.10 -3.31 17.95
C GLY A 140 -2.30 -1.81 17.69
N TRP A 141 -1.44 -1.17 16.89
CA TRP A 141 -1.65 0.18 16.38
C TRP A 141 -2.20 0.12 14.96
N ILE A 142 -3.03 1.09 14.63
CA ILE A 142 -3.63 1.25 13.31
C ILE A 142 -3.35 2.68 12.85
N TYR A 143 -2.85 2.79 11.63
CA TYR A 143 -2.49 4.02 10.96
C TYR A 143 -3.51 4.22 9.85
N THR A 144 -4.31 5.27 9.95
CA THR A 144 -5.33 5.61 8.95
C THR A 144 -5.09 7.00 8.43
N VAL A 145 -5.14 7.17 7.11
CA VAL A 145 -5.23 8.51 6.53
C VAL A 145 -6.67 8.84 6.17
N ARG A 146 -7.15 9.94 6.76
CA ARG A 146 -8.51 10.48 6.68
C ARG A 146 -8.44 11.84 6.00
N ASP A 147 -8.66 11.84 4.69
CA ASP A 147 -8.49 12.98 3.79
C ASP A 147 -7.12 13.70 3.90
N LEU A 148 -6.98 14.67 4.81
CA LEU A 148 -5.79 15.49 5.03
C LEU A 148 -5.08 15.25 6.37
N ASP A 149 -5.50 14.24 7.14
CA ASP A 149 -4.89 13.87 8.41
C ASP A 149 -4.54 12.38 8.50
N MET A 150 -3.29 12.06 8.85
CA MET A 150 -2.89 10.74 9.30
C MET A 150 -3.11 10.60 10.79
N VAL A 151 -3.82 9.55 11.20
CA VAL A 151 -4.18 9.30 12.59
C VAL A 151 -3.70 7.94 13.02
N ILE A 152 -3.08 7.91 14.20
CA ILE A 152 -2.53 6.72 14.83
C ILE A 152 -3.42 6.37 16.01
N SER A 153 -4.00 5.18 15.97
CA SER A 153 -4.92 4.67 16.98
C SER A 153 -4.39 3.36 17.57
N GLU A 154 -4.59 3.15 18.87
CA GLU A 154 -4.27 1.89 19.55
C GLU A 154 -5.55 1.12 19.89
N ILE A 155 -5.58 -0.17 19.53
CA ILE A 155 -6.68 -1.08 19.88
C ILE A 155 -6.66 -1.36 21.38
N VAL A 156 -7.82 -1.21 22.04
CA VAL A 156 -7.97 -1.60 23.45
C VAL A 156 -8.33 -3.08 23.52
N GLN A 157 -7.39 -3.91 23.97
CA GLN A 157 -7.58 -5.37 24.06
C GLN A 157 -8.78 -5.75 24.94
N GLY A 158 -9.44 -6.85 24.56
CA GLY A 158 -10.57 -7.43 25.31
C GLY A 158 -11.91 -6.68 25.18
N LYS A 159 -11.97 -5.58 24.41
CA LYS A 159 -13.20 -4.83 24.16
C LYS A 159 -13.31 -4.48 22.67
N SER A 160 -14.17 -5.19 21.95
CA SER A 160 -14.44 -4.88 20.54
C SER A 160 -14.90 -3.43 20.37
N GLY A 161 -14.37 -2.74 19.36
CA GLY A 161 -14.70 -1.37 19.00
C GLY A 161 -14.08 -0.26 19.85
N LYS A 162 -13.30 -0.56 20.90
CA LYS A 162 -12.61 0.48 21.69
C LYS A 162 -11.20 0.72 21.20
N TYR A 163 -10.86 2.00 21.00
CA TYR A 163 -9.53 2.44 20.60
C TYR A 163 -9.17 3.76 21.30
N VAL A 164 -7.87 4.10 21.27
CA VAL A 164 -7.35 5.37 21.80
C VAL A 164 -6.50 6.04 20.72
N THR A 165 -6.80 7.29 20.39
CA THR A 165 -5.95 8.09 19.50
C THR A 165 -4.64 8.44 20.19
N LYS A 166 -3.52 8.11 19.54
CA LYS A 166 -2.16 8.38 20.02
C LYS A 166 -1.57 9.64 19.42
N ALA A 167 -1.83 9.87 18.13
CA ALA A 167 -1.36 11.06 17.42
C ALA A 167 -2.22 11.37 16.20
N VAL A 168 -2.16 12.63 15.78
CA VAL A 168 -2.70 13.14 14.52
C VAL A 168 -1.60 13.98 13.88
N LEU A 169 -1.24 13.66 12.64
CA LEU A 169 -0.24 14.37 11.86
C LEU A 169 -0.87 14.86 10.53
N PRO A 170 -0.53 16.07 10.05
CA PRO A 170 -1.06 16.58 8.79
C PRO A 170 -0.45 15.80 7.62
N GLY A 171 -1.28 15.16 6.80
CA GLY A 171 -0.82 14.35 5.67
C GLY A 171 -1.98 13.63 4.99
N LYS A 172 -1.83 13.32 3.71
CA LYS A 172 -2.85 12.62 2.91
C LYS A 172 -2.32 11.28 2.38
N SER A 173 -3.22 10.49 1.81
CA SER A 173 -2.88 9.22 1.18
C SER A 173 -1.87 9.47 0.04
N PRO A 174 -0.87 8.59 -0.15
CA PRO A 174 -0.64 7.32 0.57
C PRO A 174 0.22 7.43 1.84
N LEU A 175 0.11 6.42 2.72
CA LEU A 175 1.03 6.18 3.85
C LEU A 175 1.82 4.87 3.64
N CYS A 176 3.00 4.77 4.24
CA CYS A 176 3.83 3.57 4.25
C CYS A 176 4.62 3.44 5.58
N LEU A 177 4.67 2.24 6.15
CA LEU A 177 5.56 1.93 7.28
C LEU A 177 6.96 1.60 6.74
N VAL A 178 7.99 2.28 7.23
CA VAL A 178 9.36 2.17 6.71
C VAL A 178 10.10 1.02 7.38
N THR A 179 10.58 0.06 6.58
CA THR A 179 11.11 -1.28 6.94
C THR A 179 12.05 -1.37 8.13
N SER A 180 12.87 -0.35 8.43
CA SER A 180 13.77 -0.38 9.58
C SER A 180 12.97 -0.59 10.86
N THR A 181 13.13 -1.71 11.57
CA THR A 181 12.37 -2.00 12.80
C THR A 181 13.18 -1.73 14.07
N ASP A 182 12.48 -1.35 15.14
CA ASP A 182 12.95 -1.38 16.53
C ASP A 182 11.97 -2.21 17.35
N ASP A 183 12.47 -3.19 18.11
CA ASP A 183 11.66 -4.17 18.84
C ASP A 183 10.66 -4.95 17.94
N GLY A 184 10.71 -4.85 16.61
CA GLY A 184 9.72 -5.43 15.69
C GLY A 184 8.55 -4.49 15.35
N ARG A 185 8.67 -3.19 15.66
CA ARG A 185 7.84 -2.11 15.11
C ARG A 185 8.66 -1.31 14.10
N HIS A 186 8.09 -0.87 12.99
CA HIS A 186 8.80 0.03 12.08
C HIS A 186 9.22 1.32 12.80
N LYS A 187 10.42 1.84 12.55
CA LYS A 187 10.98 3.04 13.21
C LYS A 187 10.39 4.33 12.66
N TYR A 188 9.96 4.31 11.40
CA TYR A 188 9.49 5.50 10.71
C TYR A 188 8.21 5.25 9.93
N ILE A 189 7.47 6.34 9.72
CA ILE A 189 6.25 6.38 8.91
C ILE A 189 6.50 7.41 7.81
N ALA A 190 6.26 7.03 6.57
CA ALA A 190 6.29 7.94 5.43
C ALA A 190 4.86 8.23 4.97
N VAL A 191 4.56 9.50 4.69
CA VAL A 191 3.20 9.94 4.30
C VAL A 191 3.31 11.08 3.31
N ALA A 192 2.46 11.10 2.28
CA ALA A 192 2.33 12.26 1.41
C ALA A 192 1.87 13.49 2.21
N ASP A 193 2.44 14.66 1.94
CA ASP A 193 2.03 15.91 2.56
C ASP A 193 0.68 16.38 2.02
N ARG A 194 0.05 17.36 2.67
CA ARG A 194 -1.29 17.85 2.28
C ARG A 194 -1.36 18.46 0.87
N THR A 195 -0.24 18.90 0.30
CA THR A 195 -0.19 19.37 -1.09
C THR A 195 -0.32 18.19 -2.07
N GLY A 196 0.10 17.00 -1.62
CA GLY A 196 0.21 15.79 -2.41
C GLY A 196 1.43 15.78 -3.32
N LYS A 197 2.24 16.83 -3.36
CA LYS A 197 3.44 16.93 -4.23
C LYS A 197 4.74 16.62 -3.51
N GLY A 198 4.70 16.60 -2.19
CA GLY A 198 5.79 16.19 -1.32
C GLY A 198 5.36 15.14 -0.33
N PHE A 199 6.29 14.73 0.53
CA PHE A 199 6.06 13.76 1.59
C PHE A 199 6.91 14.11 2.81
N PHE A 200 6.58 13.50 3.94
CA PHE A 200 7.39 13.60 5.15
C PHE A 200 7.65 12.22 5.75
N ILE A 201 8.71 12.14 6.56
CA ILE A 201 9.04 10.96 7.36
C ILE A 201 8.97 11.37 8.83
N ALA A 202 8.15 10.66 9.60
CA ALA A 202 8.00 10.85 11.04
C ALA A 202 8.55 9.64 11.81
N SER A 203 9.01 9.86 13.05
CA SER A 203 9.31 8.76 13.97
C SER A 203 8.03 7.98 14.27
N ASN A 204 8.12 6.67 14.40
CA ASN A 204 7.00 5.82 14.81
C ASN A 204 7.12 5.40 16.28
N SER A 205 7.19 6.40 17.16
CA SER A 205 7.58 6.22 18.56
C SER A 205 6.75 7.12 19.47
N MET A 206 6.20 6.55 20.54
CA MET A 206 5.56 7.33 21.62
C MET A 206 6.58 8.23 22.33
N ALA A 207 7.81 7.76 22.51
CA ALA A 207 8.85 8.51 23.21
C ALA A 207 9.20 9.79 22.45
N ASP A 208 9.24 9.70 21.12
CA ASP A 208 9.52 10.82 20.21
C ASP A 208 8.26 11.60 19.83
N ARG A 209 7.08 11.21 20.36
CA ARG A 209 5.77 11.81 20.09
C ARG A 209 5.48 11.95 18.59
N PHE A 210 5.89 10.96 17.80
CA PHE A 210 5.71 10.94 16.35
C PHE A 210 6.25 12.19 15.63
N LYS A 211 7.39 12.71 16.11
CA LYS A 211 8.02 13.89 15.53
C LYS A 211 8.33 13.69 14.05
N VAL A 212 7.97 14.68 13.23
CA VAL A 212 8.42 14.76 11.83
C VAL A 212 9.92 15.03 11.79
N LEU A 213 10.65 14.13 11.14
CA LEU A 213 12.11 14.14 11.07
C LEU A 213 12.63 14.75 9.77
N ILE A 214 11.90 14.50 8.68
CA ILE A 214 12.26 14.90 7.33
C ILE A 214 11.00 15.38 6.63
N GLU A 215 11.10 16.50 5.92
CA GLU A 215 10.08 16.98 4.99
C GLU A 215 10.73 17.17 3.62
N GLN A 216 10.16 16.54 2.60
CA GLN A 216 10.58 16.66 1.22
C GLN A 216 9.43 17.26 0.42
N GLN A 217 9.47 18.59 0.24
CA GLN A 217 8.47 19.35 -0.48
C GLN A 217 8.70 19.30 -1.99
N ASP A 218 7.63 19.48 -2.76
CA ASP A 218 7.61 19.68 -4.21
C ASP A 218 8.51 18.70 -4.99
N CYS A 219 8.54 17.42 -4.59
CA CYS A 219 9.36 16.43 -5.25
C CYS A 219 8.68 15.83 -6.49
N HIS A 220 7.36 15.94 -6.61
CA HIS A 220 6.58 15.61 -7.80
C HIS A 220 5.83 16.84 -8.33
N GLU A 221 5.58 16.90 -9.64
CA GLU A 221 4.84 18.01 -10.26
C GLU A 221 3.33 17.88 -10.05
N MET A 222 2.87 16.63 -9.93
CA MET A 222 1.49 16.22 -9.66
C MET A 222 1.42 15.40 -8.37
N ILE A 223 0.23 14.89 -8.05
CA ILE A 223 0.00 14.14 -6.82
C ILE A 223 0.85 12.86 -6.78
N ILE A 224 1.48 12.62 -5.64
CA ILE A 224 2.04 11.34 -5.22
C ILE A 224 0.85 10.43 -4.92
N ASN A 225 0.77 9.33 -5.67
CA ASN A 225 -0.30 8.34 -5.51
C ASN A 225 0.22 7.05 -4.87
N ALA A 226 1.53 6.83 -4.89
CA ALA A 226 2.14 5.62 -4.35
C ALA A 226 3.42 5.93 -3.56
N ILE A 227 3.55 5.31 -2.39
CA ILE A 227 4.79 5.29 -1.61
C ILE A 227 5.05 3.84 -1.21
N CYS A 228 6.28 3.37 -1.41
CA CYS A 228 6.73 2.07 -0.91
C CYS A 228 8.17 2.16 -0.43
N THR A 229 8.64 1.11 0.24
CA THR A 229 9.97 1.06 0.84
C THR A 229 10.60 -0.33 0.62
N ASP A 230 11.92 -0.36 0.50
CA ASP A 230 12.71 -1.56 0.77
C ASP A 230 13.44 -1.40 2.13
N ASP A 231 14.38 -2.29 2.48
CA ASP A 231 15.12 -2.23 3.76
C ASP A 231 15.85 -0.91 4.04
N THR A 232 16.19 -0.14 3.01
CA THR A 232 17.12 1.00 3.08
C THR A 232 16.66 2.25 2.32
N HIS A 233 15.65 2.12 1.47
CA HIS A 233 15.22 3.13 0.52
C HIS A 233 13.71 3.33 0.58
N LEU A 234 13.30 4.51 0.12
CA LEU A 234 11.93 4.91 -0.07
C LEU A 234 11.73 5.32 -1.52
N TYR A 235 10.59 4.92 -2.09
CA TYR A 235 10.22 5.24 -3.45
C TYR A 235 8.86 5.92 -3.49
N THR A 236 8.76 7.00 -4.25
CA THR A 236 7.53 7.74 -4.48
C THR A 236 7.15 7.70 -5.95
N GLY A 237 5.86 7.48 -6.24
CA GLY A 237 5.30 7.43 -7.58
C GLY A 237 4.13 8.39 -7.71
N GLY A 238 4.07 9.14 -8.81
CA GLY A 238 3.07 10.19 -9.00
C GLY A 238 2.36 10.15 -10.35
N TYR A 239 1.33 11.00 -10.46
CA TYR A 239 0.59 11.24 -11.70
C TYR A 239 1.38 12.03 -12.76
N ASP A 240 2.58 12.49 -12.40
CA ASP A 240 3.57 13.07 -13.30
C ASP A 240 4.38 12.01 -14.07
N ASN A 241 3.95 10.74 -14.02
CA ASN A 241 4.57 9.57 -14.65
C ASN A 241 5.96 9.21 -14.09
N LYS A 242 6.38 9.86 -12.99
CA LYS A 242 7.70 9.64 -12.40
C LYS A 242 7.64 8.67 -11.23
N VAL A 243 8.71 7.88 -11.09
CA VAL A 243 9.07 7.23 -9.83
C VAL A 243 10.42 7.77 -9.38
N LYS A 244 10.52 8.21 -8.12
CA LYS A 244 11.73 8.79 -7.53
C LYS A 244 12.18 7.96 -6.33
N GLY A 245 13.49 7.79 -6.19
CA GLY A 245 14.09 7.01 -5.10
C GLY A 245 14.87 7.89 -4.11
N TRP A 246 14.83 7.51 -2.84
CA TRP A 246 15.45 8.26 -1.73
C TRP A 246 16.19 7.29 -0.79
N SER A 247 17.36 7.71 -0.30
CA SER A 247 18.13 7.04 0.76
C SER A 247 18.35 7.96 1.96
N ASP A 248 19.06 7.45 2.97
CA ASP A 248 19.42 8.18 4.20
C ASP A 248 18.20 8.60 5.04
N LEU A 249 17.20 7.70 5.12
CA LEU A 249 15.89 7.92 5.76
C LEU A 249 15.96 8.30 7.25
N SER A 250 17.12 8.09 7.90
CA SER A 250 17.35 8.41 9.31
C SER A 250 18.23 9.64 9.56
N GLN A 251 18.83 10.24 8.52
CA GLN A 251 19.91 11.23 8.69
C GLN A 251 19.47 12.69 8.56
N GLY A 252 18.18 12.99 8.71
CA GLY A 252 17.64 14.36 8.68
C GLY A 252 17.66 15.04 7.30
N LYS A 253 18.46 14.57 6.35
CA LYS A 253 18.45 14.99 4.95
C LYS A 253 18.48 13.77 4.03
N LEU A 254 17.49 13.68 3.14
CA LEU A 254 17.44 12.62 2.14
C LEU A 254 18.49 12.83 1.06
N LYS A 255 18.98 11.72 0.54
CA LYS A 255 19.77 11.68 -0.69
C LYS A 255 18.90 11.10 -1.81
N ALA A 256 18.80 11.84 -2.91
CA ALA A 256 18.08 11.37 -4.10
C ALA A 256 18.91 10.29 -4.82
N LEU A 257 18.26 9.17 -5.15
CA LEU A 257 18.81 8.12 -6.01
C LEU A 257 18.61 8.43 -7.51
N GLY A 258 17.71 9.37 -7.81
CA GLY A 258 17.29 9.79 -9.14
C GLY A 258 15.84 9.41 -9.41
N GLU A 259 15.45 9.47 -10.68
CA GLU A 259 14.08 9.23 -11.12
C GLU A 259 14.03 8.41 -12.41
N VAL A 260 12.89 7.75 -12.63
CA VAL A 260 12.56 7.08 -13.89
C VAL A 260 11.24 7.64 -14.41
N ASP A 261 11.13 7.74 -15.74
CA ASP A 261 9.87 8.04 -16.42
C ASP A 261 9.22 6.72 -16.85
N THR A 262 7.97 6.54 -16.45
CA THR A 262 7.20 5.34 -16.78
C THR A 262 6.37 5.53 -18.06
N GLY A 263 6.17 6.78 -18.52
CA GLY A 263 5.33 7.12 -19.65
C GLY A 263 3.83 7.02 -19.39
N SER A 264 3.40 6.74 -18.16
CA SER A 264 2.00 6.63 -17.75
C SER A 264 1.85 6.94 -16.26
N CYS A 265 0.66 7.32 -15.80
CA CYS A 265 0.47 7.66 -14.38
C CYS A 265 0.80 6.46 -13.49
N VAL A 266 1.48 6.71 -12.37
CA VAL A 266 1.82 5.67 -11.40
C VAL A 266 0.70 5.57 -10.37
N ASN A 267 0.01 4.42 -10.34
CA ASN A 267 -1.13 4.20 -9.45
C ASN A 267 -0.72 3.52 -8.15
N ALA A 268 0.18 2.53 -8.22
CA ALA A 268 0.66 1.82 -7.05
C ALA A 268 2.10 1.34 -7.24
N LEU A 269 2.81 1.16 -6.13
CA LEU A 269 4.18 0.67 -6.08
C LEU A 269 4.28 -0.45 -5.06
N CYS A 270 5.13 -1.44 -5.33
CA CYS A 270 5.59 -2.37 -4.30
C CYS A 270 7.06 -2.76 -4.53
N CYS A 271 7.74 -3.08 -3.44
CA CYS A 271 9.05 -3.71 -3.48
C CYS A 271 8.91 -5.22 -3.22
N CYS A 272 9.80 -6.02 -3.79
CA CYS A 272 10.00 -7.40 -3.33
C CYS A 272 11.21 -7.45 -2.40
N ALA A 273 11.07 -8.12 -1.26
CA ALA A 273 12.14 -8.27 -0.27
C ALA A 273 13.44 -8.84 -0.86
N ASN A 274 13.35 -9.67 -1.90
CA ASN A 274 14.50 -10.43 -2.39
C ASN A 274 15.34 -9.71 -3.46
N ASN A 275 14.80 -8.74 -4.21
CA ASN A 275 15.45 -8.25 -5.45
C ASN A 275 15.72 -6.74 -5.47
N LYS A 276 15.39 -5.99 -4.40
CA LYS A 276 15.52 -4.50 -4.34
C LYS A 276 14.96 -3.75 -5.56
N ALA A 277 14.08 -4.41 -6.31
CA ALA A 277 13.46 -3.88 -7.50
C ALA A 277 12.11 -3.27 -7.15
N VAL A 278 11.80 -2.16 -7.80
CA VAL A 278 10.54 -1.45 -7.64
C VAL A 278 9.60 -1.90 -8.75
N TYR A 279 8.47 -2.48 -8.38
CA TYR A 279 7.40 -2.84 -9.31
C TYR A 279 6.34 -1.76 -9.32
N ILE A 280 5.92 -1.39 -10.52
CA ILE A 280 5.15 -0.18 -10.79
C ILE A 280 3.88 -0.57 -11.54
N ALA A 281 2.73 -0.27 -10.94
CA ALA A 281 1.42 -0.37 -11.57
C ALA A 281 1.05 0.97 -12.21
N CYS A 282 0.73 0.95 -13.51
CA CYS A 282 0.44 2.14 -14.29
C CYS A 282 -0.98 2.17 -14.86
N SER A 283 -1.45 3.37 -15.19
CA SER A 283 -2.77 3.60 -15.80
C SER A 283 -2.93 3.02 -17.21
N ASP A 284 -1.85 2.65 -17.89
CA ASP A 284 -1.91 2.05 -19.24
C ASP A 284 -2.10 0.53 -19.24
N GLY A 285 -2.32 -0.06 -18.07
CA GLY A 285 -2.54 -1.50 -17.89
C GLY A 285 -1.26 -2.32 -17.82
N LEU A 286 -0.08 -1.70 -17.89
CA LEU A 286 1.22 -2.37 -17.90
C LEU A 286 1.92 -2.31 -16.55
N VAL A 287 2.61 -3.38 -16.19
CA VAL A 287 3.51 -3.43 -15.03
C VAL A 287 4.93 -3.14 -15.51
N ARG A 288 5.66 -2.35 -14.73
CA ARG A 288 7.07 -2.05 -14.99
C ARG A 288 7.93 -2.43 -13.79
N ARG A 289 9.17 -2.80 -14.05
CA ARG A 289 10.21 -2.99 -13.03
C ARG A 289 11.28 -1.92 -13.23
N ALA A 290 11.70 -1.31 -12.14
CA ALA A 290 12.76 -0.32 -12.12
C ALA A 290 13.83 -0.68 -11.10
N ASN A 291 15.09 -0.40 -11.45
CA ASN A 291 16.23 -0.46 -10.56
C ASN A 291 16.79 0.94 -10.34
N PHE A 292 17.06 1.29 -9.08
CA PHE A 292 17.60 2.60 -8.68
C PHE A 292 19.07 2.54 -8.24
N LEU A 293 19.65 1.33 -8.21
CA LEU A 293 21.03 1.06 -7.79
C LEU A 293 21.85 0.49 -8.95
#